data_AF-A0A351TN53-F1
#
_entry.id   AF-A0A351TN53-F1
#
_cell.length_a   1.000
_cell.length_b   1.000
_cell.length_c   1.000
_cell.angle_alpha   90.00
_cell.angle_beta   90.00
_cell.angle_gamma   90.00
#
_symmetry.space_group_name_H-M   'P 1'
#
loop_
_entity.id
_entity.type
_entity.pdbx_description
1 polymer ?
#
loop_
_entity_poly.entity_id
_entity_poly.type
_entity_poly.pdbx_seq_one_letter_code
_entity_poly.pdbx_strand_id
1 'polypeptide(L)'
;MTQGKVEICGVNTAKLPLLKTEEKEALFRQIEAGDEKAREAYIEGNLRLVLSVIKRFTSSNENVDDLFQIGCIGLIKAIDNFDTSLNVKFSTYAVPMIIGEIRRFLRDNSSLRVSRSLKDTAYKAIYARDSLTRKNLKEPSMEEIATEIGISKEDIAYALDAIQNPMSLYEPIVTDGGDTLYVMDQISDKK
;
A
#
# COMPACT_ATOMS: atom_id res chain seq x y z
N MET A 1 -23.34 -17.93 -2.72
CA MET A 1 -22.34 -17.06 -2.07
C MET A 1 -21.39 -17.95 -1.29
N THR A 2 -20.32 -18.42 -1.94
CA THR A 2 -19.35 -19.33 -1.35
C THR A 2 -18.48 -18.54 -0.37
N GLN A 3 -18.66 -18.75 0.94
CA GLN A 3 -17.68 -18.37 1.96
C GLN A 3 -16.41 -19.18 1.69
N GLY A 4 -15.57 -18.72 0.77
CA GLY A 4 -14.24 -19.26 0.58
C GLY A 4 -13.48 -19.09 1.89
N LYS A 5 -13.00 -20.20 2.45
CA LYS A 5 -11.97 -20.16 3.49
C LYS A 5 -10.78 -19.40 2.92
N VAL A 6 -10.64 -18.11 3.24
CA VAL A 6 -9.44 -17.37 2.90
C VAL A 6 -8.49 -17.59 4.07
N GLU A 7 -7.56 -18.52 3.90
CA GLU A 7 -6.38 -18.57 4.74
C GLU A 7 -5.43 -17.47 4.27
N ILE A 8 -4.99 -16.63 5.20
CA ILE A 8 -4.02 -15.56 4.95
C ILE A 8 -2.88 -15.79 5.93
N CYS A 9 -1.67 -15.98 5.42
CA CYS A 9 -0.51 -16.38 6.21
C CYS A 9 -0.74 -17.63 7.09
N GLY A 10 -1.52 -18.61 6.60
CA GLY A 10 -1.90 -19.80 7.37
C GLY A 10 -2.90 -19.56 8.50
N VAL A 11 -3.42 -18.33 8.65
CA VAL A 11 -4.42 -17.97 9.66
C VAL A 11 -5.82 -18.12 9.06
N ASN A 12 -6.67 -18.88 9.74
CA ASN A 12 -8.08 -18.99 9.36
C ASN A 12 -8.85 -17.72 9.74
N THR A 13 -9.08 -16.87 8.75
CA THR A 13 -9.73 -15.56 8.93
C THR A 13 -11.14 -15.63 9.52
N ALA A 14 -11.85 -16.76 9.37
CA ALA A 14 -13.20 -16.95 9.90
C ALA A 14 -13.22 -17.31 11.40
N LYS A 15 -12.11 -17.84 11.93
CA LYS A 15 -11.98 -18.25 13.34
C LYS A 15 -11.30 -17.20 14.22
N LEU A 16 -11.00 -16.03 13.67
CA LEU A 16 -10.33 -14.96 14.42
C LEU A 16 -11.18 -14.47 15.60
N PRO A 17 -10.58 -14.30 16.79
CA PRO A 17 -11.32 -13.87 17.98
C PRO A 17 -11.88 -12.46 17.80
N LEU A 18 -13.00 -12.22 18.47
CA LEU A 18 -13.64 -10.90 18.57
C LEU A 18 -13.69 -10.51 20.04
N LEU A 19 -12.92 -9.49 20.41
CA LEU A 19 -12.95 -8.94 21.75
C LEU A 19 -14.11 -7.96 21.92
N LYS A 20 -14.86 -8.11 23.02
CA LYS A 20 -15.86 -7.12 23.46
C LYS A 20 -15.18 -5.86 23.95
N THR A 21 -15.92 -4.75 24.03
CA THR A 21 -15.37 -3.46 24.50
C THR A 21 -14.77 -3.57 25.91
N GLU A 22 -15.47 -4.24 26.83
CA GLU A 22 -15.02 -4.45 28.21
C GLU A 22 -13.71 -5.25 28.28
N GLU A 23 -13.59 -6.31 27.47
CA GLU A 23 -12.37 -7.13 27.37
C GLU A 23 -11.20 -6.32 26.81
N LYS A 24 -11.46 -5.45 25.81
CA LYS A 24 -10.44 -4.57 25.24
C LYS A 24 -9.87 -3.60 26.26
N GLU A 25 -10.73 -2.99 27.09
CA GLU A 25 -10.29 -2.07 28.14
C GLU A 25 -9.48 -2.79 29.23
N ALA A 26 -9.92 -3.98 29.64
CA ALA A 26 -9.21 -4.79 30.63
C ALA A 26 -7.82 -5.22 30.13
N LEU A 27 -7.73 -5.70 28.89
CA LEU A 27 -6.46 -6.08 28.26
C LEU A 27 -5.52 -4.89 28.12
N PHE A 28 -6.02 -3.70 27.73
CA PHE A 28 -5.16 -2.52 27.60
C PHE A 28 -4.53 -2.08 28.92
N ARG A 29 -5.27 -2.15 30.04
CA ARG A 29 -4.70 -1.86 31.37
C ARG A 29 -3.59 -2.83 31.75
N GLN A 30 -3.71 -4.10 31.35
CA GLN A 30 -2.67 -5.11 31.56
C GLN A 30 -1.45 -4.86 30.66
N ILE A 31 -1.67 -4.41 29.42
CA ILE A 31 -0.59 -4.00 28.51
C ILE A 31 0.19 -2.82 29.08
N GLU A 32 -0.49 -1.80 29.62
CA GLU A 32 0.16 -0.66 30.30
C GLU A 32 0.98 -1.10 31.52
N ALA A 33 0.58 -2.20 32.18
CA ALA A 33 1.32 -2.82 33.27
C ALA A 33 2.47 -3.75 32.80
N GLY A 34 2.68 -3.90 31.49
CA GLY A 34 3.75 -4.71 30.90
C GLY A 34 3.42 -6.20 30.71
N ASP A 35 2.14 -6.58 30.70
CA ASP A 35 1.74 -7.98 30.44
C ASP A 35 1.79 -8.32 28.94
N GLU A 36 2.81 -9.08 28.55
CA GLU A 36 2.99 -9.56 27.17
C GLU A 36 1.87 -10.50 26.70
N LYS A 37 1.26 -11.29 27.59
CA LYS A 37 0.15 -12.18 27.19
C LYS A 37 -1.10 -11.38 26.88
N ALA A 38 -1.36 -10.33 27.67
CA ALA A 38 -2.45 -9.40 27.39
C ALA A 38 -2.24 -8.69 26.05
N ARG A 39 -0.98 -8.33 25.74
CA ARG A 39 -0.58 -7.73 24.46
C ARG A 39 -0.84 -8.67 23.29
N GLU A 40 -0.41 -9.92 23.38
CA GLU A 40 -0.64 -10.93 22.35
C GLU A 40 -2.14 -11.16 22.10
N ALA A 41 -2.93 -11.36 23.18
CA ALA A 41 -4.38 -11.52 23.08
C ALA A 41 -5.07 -10.30 22.45
N TYR A 42 -4.60 -9.09 22.76
CA TYR A 42 -5.12 -7.87 22.16
C TYR A 42 -4.79 -7.75 20.66
N ILE A 43 -3.58 -8.14 20.25
CA ILE A 43 -3.18 -8.20 18.84
C ILE A 43 -4.11 -9.17 18.09
N GLU A 44 -4.23 -10.41 18.58
CA GLU A 44 -5.07 -11.45 17.96
C GLU A 44 -6.53 -11.00 17.81
N GLY A 45 -7.09 -10.38 18.87
CA GLY A 45 -8.45 -9.88 18.89
C GLY A 45 -8.73 -8.71 17.94
N ASN A 46 -7.69 -8.08 17.38
CA ASN A 46 -7.82 -6.99 16.41
C ASN A 46 -7.31 -7.36 15.00
N LEU A 47 -6.90 -8.60 14.72
CA LEU A 47 -6.49 -9.02 13.36
C LEU A 47 -7.58 -8.82 12.31
N ARG A 48 -8.86 -8.94 12.68
CA ARG A 48 -9.99 -8.64 11.77
C ARG A 48 -10.04 -7.18 11.32
N LEU A 49 -9.53 -6.25 12.13
CA LEU A 49 -9.39 -4.85 11.74
C LEU A 49 -8.40 -4.74 10.58
N VAL A 50 -7.24 -5.40 10.68
CA VAL A 50 -6.23 -5.42 9.61
C VAL A 50 -6.83 -5.98 8.32
N LEU A 51 -7.55 -7.11 8.40
CA LEU A 51 -8.25 -7.69 7.24
C LEU A 51 -9.24 -6.73 6.60
N SER A 52 -9.92 -5.89 7.39
CA SER A 52 -10.85 -4.89 6.86
C SER A 52 -10.13 -3.73 6.15
N VAL A 53 -8.92 -3.40 6.58
CA VAL A 53 -8.12 -2.31 6.01
C VAL A 53 -7.43 -2.75 4.72
N ILE A 54 -6.85 -3.95 4.68
CA ILE A 54 -6.15 -4.45 3.47
C ILE A 54 -7.09 -4.61 2.27
N LYS A 55 -8.41 -4.80 2.49
CA LYS A 55 -9.41 -4.85 1.42
C LYS A 55 -9.44 -3.60 0.54
N ARG A 56 -8.96 -2.45 1.05
CA ARG A 56 -8.85 -1.20 0.28
C ARG A 56 -7.67 -1.20 -0.70
N PHE A 57 -6.78 -2.18 -0.58
CA PHE A 57 -5.56 -2.33 -1.36
C PHE A 57 -5.61 -3.57 -2.26
N THR A 58 -6.76 -4.23 -2.45
CA THR A 58 -6.86 -5.41 -3.33
C THR A 58 -6.58 -5.10 -4.81
N SER A 59 -6.58 -3.82 -5.19
CA SER A 59 -6.19 -3.36 -6.53
C SER A 59 -4.68 -3.16 -6.68
N SER A 60 -3.87 -3.31 -5.63
CA SER A 60 -2.41 -3.38 -5.78
C SER A 60 -2.02 -4.77 -6.29
N ASN A 61 -1.01 -4.85 -7.16
CA ASN A 61 -0.47 -6.11 -7.69
C ASN A 61 0.35 -6.93 -6.66
N GLU A 62 0.25 -6.59 -5.37
CA GLU A 62 1.00 -7.23 -4.29
C GLU A 62 0.25 -8.42 -3.69
N ASN A 63 1.00 -9.34 -3.10
CA ASN A 63 0.44 -10.49 -2.40
C ASN A 63 -0.35 -10.04 -1.16
N VAL A 64 -1.57 -10.55 -1.01
CA VAL A 64 -2.46 -10.26 0.13
C VAL A 64 -1.82 -10.67 1.46
N ASP A 65 -1.03 -11.75 1.49
CA ASP A 65 -0.30 -12.19 2.67
C ASP A 65 0.71 -11.13 3.13
N ASP A 66 1.45 -10.52 2.20
CA ASP A 66 2.41 -9.46 2.50
C ASP A 66 1.70 -8.20 3.01
N LEU A 67 0.60 -7.80 2.36
CA LEU A 67 -0.22 -6.68 2.82
C LEU A 67 -0.77 -6.91 4.24
N PHE A 68 -1.17 -8.15 4.55
CA PHE A 68 -1.64 -8.51 5.87
C PHE A 68 -0.52 -8.44 6.91
N GLN A 69 0.65 -9.00 6.64
CA GLN A 69 1.80 -8.93 7.55
C GLN A 69 2.24 -7.48 7.82
N ILE A 70 2.33 -6.65 6.78
CA ILE A 70 2.65 -5.23 6.92
C ILE A 70 1.55 -4.51 7.72
N GLY A 71 0.29 -4.85 7.48
CA GLY A 71 -0.82 -4.34 8.25
C GLY A 71 -0.75 -4.72 9.74
N CYS A 72 -0.30 -5.93 10.06
CA CYS A 72 -0.05 -6.38 11.43
C CYS A 72 1.08 -5.57 12.09
N ILE A 73 2.15 -5.23 11.36
CA ILE A 73 3.20 -4.32 11.88
C ILE A 73 2.59 -2.96 12.24
N GLY A 74 1.71 -2.43 11.40
CA GLY A 74 0.98 -1.18 11.68
C GLY A 74 0.06 -1.28 12.90
N LEU A 75 -0.61 -2.42 13.08
CA LEU A 75 -1.43 -2.69 14.27
C LEU A 75 -0.58 -2.72 15.54
N ILE A 76 0.56 -3.42 15.51
CA ILE A 76 1.48 -3.53 16.65
C ILE A 76 1.97 -2.15 17.08
N LYS A 77 2.46 -1.35 16.13
CA LYS A 77 2.86 0.05 16.40
C LYS A 77 1.71 0.87 16.97
N ALA A 78 0.48 0.64 16.51
CA ALA A 78 -0.68 1.36 17.00
C ALA A 78 -0.97 1.00 18.46
N ILE A 79 -0.84 -0.27 18.84
CA ILE A 79 -1.01 -0.73 20.23
C ILE A 79 0.06 -0.09 21.12
N ASP A 80 1.33 -0.12 20.69
CA ASP A 80 2.46 0.37 21.48
C ASP A 80 2.43 1.90 21.72
N ASN A 81 1.70 2.66 20.90
CA ASN A 81 1.66 4.14 20.96
C ASN A 81 0.26 4.72 21.21
N PHE A 82 -0.74 3.88 21.50
CA PHE A 82 -2.10 4.37 21.72
C PHE A 82 -2.26 4.94 23.13
N ASP A 83 -2.76 6.16 23.21
CA ASP A 83 -3.06 6.84 24.47
C ASP A 83 -4.56 6.71 24.80
N THR A 84 -4.84 6.01 25.90
CA THR A 84 -6.19 5.75 26.42
C THR A 84 -6.85 7.01 27.00
N SER A 85 -6.08 8.04 27.37
CA SER A 85 -6.59 9.30 27.93
C SER A 85 -7.35 10.16 26.92
N LEU A 86 -7.13 9.93 25.61
CA LEU A 86 -7.74 10.70 24.53
C LEU A 86 -9.24 10.40 24.31
N ASN A 87 -9.83 9.47 25.08
CA ASN A 87 -11.26 9.10 25.04
C ASN A 87 -11.81 8.82 23.63
N VAL A 88 -10.98 8.19 22.78
CA VAL A 88 -11.34 7.75 21.43
C VAL A 88 -11.26 6.23 21.32
N LYS A 89 -11.99 5.65 20.38
CA LYS A 89 -11.86 4.22 20.09
C LYS A 89 -10.47 3.93 19.51
N PHE A 90 -9.85 2.83 19.95
CA PHE A 90 -8.55 2.36 19.41
C PHE A 90 -8.51 2.31 17.88
N SER A 91 -9.59 1.84 17.23
CA SER A 91 -9.70 1.78 15.77
C SER A 91 -9.50 3.13 15.08
N THR A 92 -9.85 4.24 15.73
CA THR A 92 -9.69 5.59 15.21
C THR A 92 -8.20 5.94 15.02
N TYR A 93 -7.35 5.46 15.92
CA TYR A 93 -5.90 5.64 15.85
C TYR A 93 -5.22 4.57 14.97
N ALA A 94 -5.63 3.31 15.12
CA ALA A 94 -5.00 2.18 14.45
C ALA A 94 -5.20 2.20 12.92
N VAL A 95 -6.38 2.56 12.42
CA VAL A 95 -6.67 2.50 10.98
C VAL A 95 -5.74 3.40 10.16
N PRO A 96 -5.54 4.70 10.48
CA PRO A 96 -4.56 5.54 9.80
C PRO A 96 -3.14 4.98 9.85
N MET A 97 -2.74 4.39 10.97
CA MET A 97 -1.38 3.82 11.13
C MET A 97 -1.17 2.59 10.24
N ILE A 98 -2.12 1.66 10.22
CA ILE A 98 -2.12 0.48 9.34
C ILE A 98 -2.06 0.90 7.87
N ILE A 99 -2.91 1.86 7.46
CA ILE A 99 -2.91 2.42 6.10
C ILE A 99 -1.55 3.03 5.75
N GLY A 100 -0.96 3.77 6.68
CA GLY A 100 0.34 4.41 6.52
C GLY A 100 1.47 3.41 6.25
N GLU A 101 1.53 2.33 7.03
CA GLU A 101 2.53 1.27 6.85
C GLU A 101 2.34 0.53 5.52
N ILE A 102 1.11 0.21 5.13
CA ILE A 102 0.83 -0.44 3.84
C ILE A 102 1.23 0.48 2.69
N ARG A 103 0.85 1.77 2.72
CA ARG A 103 1.26 2.74 1.68
C ARG A 103 2.77 2.89 1.61
N ARG A 104 3.45 2.87 2.76
CA ARG A 104 4.92 2.92 2.81
C ARG A 104 5.53 1.71 2.14
N PHE A 105 5.04 0.50 2.43
CA PHE A 105 5.46 -0.74 1.79
C PHE A 105 5.26 -0.71 0.28
N LEU A 106 4.06 -0.36 -0.19
CA LEU A 106 3.74 -0.28 -1.63
C LEU A 106 4.62 0.71 -2.39
N ARG A 107 5.01 1.81 -1.74
CA ARG A 107 5.92 2.78 -2.34
C ARG A 107 7.36 2.27 -2.37
N ASP A 108 7.79 1.51 -1.38
CA ASP A 108 9.20 1.09 -1.24
C ASP A 108 9.49 -0.21 -2.01
N ASN A 109 8.49 -1.08 -2.23
CA ASN A 109 8.60 -2.32 -3.01
C ASN A 109 8.09 -2.13 -4.44
N SER A 110 8.95 -1.60 -5.31
CA SER A 110 8.75 -1.63 -6.76
C SER A 110 9.84 -2.49 -7.41
N SER A 111 9.54 -3.10 -8.57
CA SER A 111 10.48 -3.95 -9.32
C SER A 111 11.83 -3.28 -9.57
N LEU A 112 11.82 -1.95 -9.75
CA LEU A 112 13.00 -1.10 -9.76
C LEU A 112 13.02 -0.22 -8.51
N ARG A 113 14.15 -0.23 -7.77
CA ARG A 113 14.32 0.65 -6.61
C ARG A 113 14.69 2.06 -7.09
N VAL A 114 13.78 3.00 -6.86
CA VAL A 114 13.93 4.41 -7.20
C VAL A 114 13.99 5.24 -5.91
N SER A 115 14.78 6.31 -5.92
CA SER A 115 14.92 7.17 -4.74
C SER A 115 13.59 7.81 -4.33
N ARG A 116 13.38 8.00 -3.02
CA ARG A 116 12.14 8.60 -2.49
C ARG A 116 11.89 10.00 -3.03
N SER A 117 12.94 10.82 -3.09
CA SER A 117 12.84 12.19 -3.62
C SER A 117 12.33 12.20 -5.06
N LEU A 118 12.75 11.25 -5.89
CA LEU A 118 12.35 11.19 -7.28
C LEU A 118 10.90 10.71 -7.43
N LYS A 119 10.48 9.71 -6.65
CA LYS A 119 9.07 9.29 -6.56
C LYS A 119 8.16 10.43 -6.08
N ASP A 120 8.58 11.16 -5.06
CA ASP A 120 7.80 12.28 -4.51
C ASP A 120 7.64 13.40 -5.55
N THR A 121 8.69 13.74 -6.29
CA THR A 121 8.62 14.69 -7.42
C THR A 121 7.65 14.20 -8.49
N ALA A 122 7.73 12.93 -8.88
CA ALA A 122 6.84 12.34 -9.89
C ALA A 122 5.37 12.39 -9.45
N TYR A 123 5.06 12.01 -8.20
CA TYR A 123 3.69 12.07 -7.68
C TYR A 123 3.16 13.49 -7.55
N LYS A 124 3.99 14.46 -7.17
CA LYS A 124 3.61 15.88 -7.19
C LYS A 124 3.26 16.34 -8.60
N ALA A 125 4.06 15.96 -9.59
CA ALA A 125 3.80 16.29 -10.99
C ALA A 125 2.50 15.64 -11.51
N ILE A 126 2.24 14.37 -11.19
CA ILE A 126 0.98 13.69 -11.53
C ILE A 126 -0.21 14.40 -10.89
N TYR A 127 -0.13 14.74 -9.60
CA TYR A 127 -1.21 15.42 -8.90
C TYR A 127 -1.48 16.82 -9.46
N ALA A 128 -0.41 17.57 -9.79
CA ALA A 128 -0.52 18.87 -10.43
C ALA A 128 -1.13 18.78 -11.83
N ARG A 129 -0.68 17.79 -12.65
CA ARG A 129 -1.28 17.50 -13.96
C ARG A 129 -2.77 17.24 -13.85
N ASP A 130 -3.18 16.36 -12.93
CA ASP A 130 -4.60 16.01 -12.75
C ASP A 130 -5.43 17.20 -12.25
N SER A 131 -4.87 18.03 -11.36
CA SER A 131 -5.52 19.24 -10.84
C SER A 131 -5.67 20.32 -11.92
N LEU A 132 -4.63 20.58 -12.72
CA LEU A 132 -4.66 21.52 -13.84
C LEU A 132 -5.61 21.03 -14.94
N THR A 133 -5.62 19.73 -15.23
CA THR A 133 -6.55 19.14 -16.20
C THR A 133 -8.00 19.39 -15.79
N ARG A 134 -8.34 19.21 -14.51
CA ARG A 134 -9.69 19.49 -13.99
C ARG A 134 -10.04 20.97 -14.04
N LYS A 135 -9.08 21.85 -13.75
CA LYS A 135 -9.29 23.30 -13.71
C LYS A 135 -9.46 23.91 -15.10
N ASN A 136 -8.62 23.49 -16.04
CA ASN A 136 -8.53 24.09 -17.37
C ASN A 136 -9.32 23.30 -18.43
N LEU A 137 -9.88 22.14 -18.05
CA LEU A 137 -10.58 21.20 -18.95
C LEU A 137 -9.75 20.83 -20.20
N LYS A 138 -8.42 20.85 -20.05
CA LYS A 138 -7.44 20.61 -21.09
C LYS A 138 -6.19 20.00 -20.46
N GLU A 139 -5.54 19.11 -21.20
CA GLU A 139 -4.26 18.53 -20.78
C GLU A 139 -3.18 19.62 -20.67
N PRO A 140 -2.53 19.76 -19.50
CA PRO A 140 -1.54 20.80 -19.28
C PRO A 140 -0.21 20.46 -19.93
N SER A 141 0.54 21.49 -20.31
CA SER A 141 1.90 21.33 -20.81
C SER A 141 2.86 21.02 -19.66
N MET A 142 4.03 20.46 -20.00
CA MET A 142 5.09 20.20 -19.02
C MET A 142 5.57 21.49 -18.33
N GLU A 143 5.50 22.63 -19.03
CA GLU A 143 5.88 23.95 -18.50
C GLU A 143 4.86 24.49 -17.51
N GLU A 144 3.56 24.24 -17.73
CA GLU A 144 2.51 24.58 -16.78
C GLU A 144 2.64 23.75 -15.50
N ILE A 145 2.92 22.45 -15.62
CA ILE A 145 3.16 21.57 -14.47
C ILE A 145 4.39 22.03 -13.69
N ALA A 146 5.50 22.32 -14.40
CA ALA A 146 6.73 22.83 -13.80
C ALA A 146 6.52 24.13 -13.02
N THR A 147 5.73 25.05 -13.59
CA THR A 147 5.37 26.32 -12.95
C THR A 147 4.53 26.11 -11.69
N GLU A 148 3.56 25.18 -11.72
CA GLU A 148 2.68 24.88 -10.58
C GLU A 148 3.45 24.27 -9.40
N ILE A 149 4.38 23.35 -9.65
CA ILE A 149 5.09 22.64 -8.57
C ILE A 149 6.46 23.25 -8.21
N GLY A 150 6.96 24.19 -9.00
CA GLY A 150 8.24 24.88 -8.77
C GLY A 150 9.49 24.01 -9.02
N ILE A 151 9.41 23.05 -9.93
CA ILE A 151 10.51 22.13 -10.28
C ILE A 151 10.78 22.24 -11.79
N SER A 152 12.03 22.07 -12.23
CA SER A 152 12.39 22.16 -13.65
C SER A 152 11.66 21.08 -14.48
N LYS A 153 11.36 21.38 -15.75
CA LYS A 153 10.68 20.42 -16.63
C LYS A 153 11.55 19.19 -16.89
N GLU A 154 12.87 19.36 -16.89
CA GLU A 154 13.87 18.30 -17.05
C GLU A 154 13.84 17.33 -15.88
N ASP A 155 13.84 17.84 -14.64
CA ASP A 155 13.76 17.02 -13.43
C ASP A 155 12.41 16.30 -13.32
N ILE A 156 11.32 16.95 -13.75
CA ILE A 156 10.00 16.33 -13.79
C ILE A 156 9.97 15.21 -14.82
N ALA A 157 10.52 15.42 -16.02
CA ALA A 157 10.58 14.40 -17.06
C ALA A 157 11.38 13.19 -16.57
N TYR A 158 12.55 13.43 -15.97
CA TYR A 158 13.38 12.38 -15.39
C TYR A 158 12.66 11.64 -14.26
N ALA A 159 11.93 12.36 -13.40
CA ALA A 159 11.17 11.74 -12.32
C ALA A 159 10.00 10.87 -12.82
N LEU A 160 9.27 11.33 -13.83
CA LEU A 160 8.17 10.57 -14.44
C LEU A 160 8.67 9.32 -15.18
N ASP A 161 9.82 9.42 -15.85
CA ASP A 161 10.46 8.29 -16.52
C ASP A 161 10.91 7.24 -15.49
N ALA A 162 11.53 7.68 -14.40
CA ALA A 162 12.05 6.77 -13.38
C ALA A 162 10.97 5.95 -12.66
N ILE A 163 9.72 6.41 -12.61
CA ILE A 163 8.62 5.66 -11.99
C ILE A 163 7.87 4.72 -12.97
N GLN A 164 8.30 4.64 -14.23
CA GLN A 164 7.68 3.71 -15.18
C GLN A 164 7.94 2.26 -14.79
N ASN A 165 6.90 1.43 -14.91
CA ASN A 165 7.03 -0.01 -14.69
C ASN A 165 7.68 -0.66 -15.92
N PRO A 166 8.69 -1.52 -15.73
CA PRO A 166 9.28 -2.27 -16.84
C PRO A 166 8.25 -3.20 -17.46
N MET A 167 8.32 -3.38 -18.78
CA MET A 167 7.54 -4.41 -19.49
C MET A 167 8.16 -5.79 -19.29
N SER A 168 7.32 -6.83 -19.31
CA SER A 168 7.79 -8.21 -19.23
C SER A 168 8.34 -8.65 -20.58
N LEU A 169 9.52 -9.28 -20.58
CA LEU A 169 10.07 -9.91 -21.77
C LEU A 169 9.20 -11.08 -22.28
N TYR A 170 8.39 -11.66 -21.39
CA TYR A 170 7.46 -12.76 -21.69
C TYR A 170 6.05 -12.27 -22.00
N GLU A 171 5.87 -10.97 -22.23
CA GLU A 171 4.57 -10.43 -22.65
C GLU A 171 4.29 -10.85 -24.11
N PRO A 172 3.13 -11.48 -24.40
CA PRO A 172 2.81 -11.94 -25.74
C PRO A 172 2.41 -10.74 -26.62
N ILE A 173 2.97 -10.71 -27.82
CA ILE A 173 2.66 -9.76 -28.89
C ILE A 173 1.63 -10.44 -29.80
N VAL A 174 0.50 -9.77 -30.00
CA VAL A 174 -0.53 -10.25 -30.92
C VAL A 174 -0.01 -10.10 -32.35
N THR A 175 0.16 -11.23 -33.04
CA THR A 175 0.46 -11.29 -34.47
C THR A 175 -0.64 -12.01 -35.23
N ASP A 176 -0.89 -11.58 -36.48
CA ASP A 176 -1.95 -12.13 -37.33
C ASP A 176 -1.69 -13.60 -37.74
N GLY A 177 -0.44 -14.05 -37.66
CA GLY A 177 -0.07 -15.47 -37.80
C GLY A 177 -0.11 -16.13 -36.43
N GLY A 178 -0.87 -17.23 -36.29
CA GLY A 178 -1.29 -17.85 -35.02
C GLY A 178 -0.20 -18.35 -34.05
N ASP A 179 1.08 -18.01 -34.26
CA ASP A 179 2.14 -18.23 -33.29
C ASP A 179 2.20 -17.07 -32.29
N THR A 180 2.34 -17.37 -31.00
CA THR A 180 2.50 -16.36 -29.95
C THR A 180 3.96 -15.91 -29.94
N LEU A 181 4.23 -14.69 -30.37
CA LEU A 181 5.54 -14.05 -30.24
C LEU A 181 5.64 -13.35 -28.88
N TYR A 182 6.81 -13.38 -28.26
CA TYR A 182 7.06 -12.63 -27.02
C TYR A 182 7.92 -11.39 -27.30
N VAL A 183 7.87 -10.40 -26.38
CA VAL A 183 8.76 -9.22 -26.44
C VAL A 183 10.23 -9.63 -26.54
N MET A 184 10.65 -10.68 -25.83
CA MET A 184 12.01 -11.22 -25.88
C MET A 184 12.47 -11.58 -27.30
N ASP A 185 11.57 -12.11 -28.13
CA ASP A 185 11.89 -12.61 -29.47
C ASP A 185 12.22 -11.49 -30.46
N GLN A 186 11.82 -10.25 -30.14
CA GLN A 186 12.09 -9.06 -30.97
C GLN A 186 13.37 -8.31 -30.55
N ILE A 187 13.97 -8.68 -29.42
CA ILE A 187 15.20 -8.04 -28.96
C ILE A 187 16.37 -8.60 -29.75
N SER A 188 17.00 -7.73 -30.53
CA SER A 188 18.21 -8.08 -31.28
C SER A 188 19.43 -8.09 -30.36
N ASP A 189 20.20 -9.17 -30.42
CA ASP A 189 21.47 -9.26 -29.69
C ASP A 189 22.56 -8.57 -30.51
N LYS A 190 23.11 -7.46 -30.00
CA LYS A 190 24.28 -6.81 -30.62
C LYS A 190 25.52 -7.60 -30.19
N LYS A 191 26.02 -8.46 -31.07
CA LYS A 191 27.42 -8.91 -31.01
C LYS A 191 28.38 -7.77 -31.28
#